data_AF-A0A3D4CQI0-F1
#
_entry.id   AF-A0A3D4CQI0-F1
#
_cell.length_a   1.000
_cell.length_b   1.000
_cell.length_c   1.000
_cell.angle_alpha   90.00
_cell.angle_beta   90.00
_cell.angle_gamma   90.00
#
_symmetry.space_group_name_H-M   'P 1'
#
loop_
_entity.id
_entity.type
_entity.pdbx_description
1 polymer ?
#
loop_
_entity_poly.entity_id
_entity_poly.type
_entity_poly.pdbx_seq_one_letter_code
_entity_poly.pdbx_strand_id
1 'polypeptide(L)' 'MIGQDKREALKRRMVSLGIREDELIERFIRGTGHGGQKINKTSSCVYLHHPPSGI' A
#
# COMPACT_ATOMS: atom_id res chain seq x y z
N MET A 1 14.94 4.57 6.70
CA MET A 1 13.92 4.98 7.69
C MET A 1 13.13 6.14 7.09
N ILE A 2 11.79 6.11 7.09
CA ILE A 2 10.99 7.22 6.55
C ILE A 2 10.99 8.34 7.60
N GLY A 3 11.38 9.56 7.20
CA GLY A 3 11.41 10.73 8.09
C GLY A 3 10.00 11.19 8.53
N GLN A 4 9.94 11.86 9.68
CA GLN A 4 8.67 12.33 10.26
C GLN A 4 7.90 13.26 9.32
N ASP A 5 8.58 14.19 8.65
CA ASP A 5 7.98 15.12 7.69
C ASP A 5 7.21 14.41 6.57
N LYS A 6 7.77 13.30 6.05
CA LYS A 6 7.13 12.50 5.00
C LYS A 6 5.85 11.82 5.49
N ARG A 7 5.85 11.36 6.75
CA ARG A 7 4.66 10.74 7.37
C ARG A 7 3.57 11.78 7.59
N GLU A 8 3.94 12.98 8.05
CA GLU A 8 2.97 14.06 8.22
C GLU A 8 2.38 14.55 6.90
N ALA A 9 3.22 14.74 5.87
CA ALA A 9 2.76 15.12 4.55
C ALA A 9 1.78 14.10 3.96
N LEU A 10 2.04 12.80 4.15
CA LEU A 10 1.12 11.74 3.76
C LEU A 10 -0.21 11.84 4.51
N LYS A 11 -0.18 11.96 5.84
CA LYS A 11 -1.39 12.09 6.66
C LYS A 11 -2.24 13.28 6.23
N ARG A 12 -1.61 14.45 6.03
CA ARG A 12 -2.32 15.67 5.56
C ARG A 12 -2.98 15.44 4.20
N ARG A 13 -2.30 14.75 3.28
CA ARG A 13 -2.84 14.43 1.95
C ARG A 13 -4.01 13.46 2.03
N MET A 14 -3.92 12.41 2.85
CA MET A 14 -5.02 11.46 3.06
C MET A 14 -6.26 12.15 3.61
N VAL A 15 -6.09 12.99 4.65
CA VAL A 15 -7.17 13.80 5.21
C VAL A 15 -7.78 14.74 4.17
N SER A 16 -6.96 15.41 3.35
CA SER A 16 -7.46 16.31 2.31
C SER A 16 -8.29 15.60 1.23
N LEU A 17 -8.02 14.31 1.01
CA LEU A 17 -8.75 13.47 0.05
C LEU A 17 -9.93 12.71 0.71
N GLY A 18 -10.14 12.90 2.02
CA GLY A 18 -11.16 12.15 2.77
C GLY A 18 -10.87 10.66 2.91
N ILE A 19 -9.63 10.21 2.63
CA ILE A 19 -9.24 8.81 2.73
C ILE A 19 -8.86 8.52 4.17
N ARG A 20 -9.45 7.49 4.76
CA ARG A 20 -9.10 7.03 6.10
C ARG A 20 -8.35 5.69 6.06
N GLU A 21 -7.42 5.48 6.98
CA GLU A 21 -6.62 4.25 7.02
C GLU A 21 -7.47 3.00 7.34
N ASP A 22 -8.59 3.15 8.06
CA ASP A 22 -9.54 2.08 8.38
C ASP A 22 -10.38 1.62 7.18
N GLU A 23 -10.43 2.42 6.11
CA GLU A 23 -11.13 2.09 4.87
C GLU A 23 -10.19 1.43 3.83
N LEU A 24 -8.88 1.41 4.09
CA LEU A 24 -7.91 0.79 3.19
C LEU A 24 -7.72 -0.69 3.50
N ILE A 25 -7.88 -1.52 2.48
CA ILE A 25 -7.58 -2.94 2.55
C ILE A 25 -6.15 -3.17 2.06
N GLU A 26 -5.26 -3.54 2.97
CA GLU A 26 -3.87 -3.92 2.66
C GLU A 26 -3.69 -5.43 2.73
N ARG A 27 -3.10 -6.03 1.68
CA ARG A 27 -2.75 -7.45 1.64
C ARG A 27 -1.38 -7.66 1.03
N PHE A 28 -0.55 -8.45 1.71
CA PHE A 28 0.74 -8.89 1.18
C PHE A 28 0.54 -10.14 0.33
N ILE A 29 0.69 -9.99 -0.98
CA ILE A 29 0.55 -11.07 -1.95
C ILE A 29 1.91 -11.48 -2.51
N ARG A 30 2.00 -12.72 -2.98
CA ARG A 30 3.13 -13.15 -3.79
C ARG A 30 2.97 -12.53 -5.16
N GLY A 31 4.00 -11.85 -5.65
CA GLY A 31 3.98 -11.36 -7.02
C GLY A 31 3.89 -12.55 -7.98
N THR A 32 3.08 -12.41 -9.03
CA THR A 32 2.98 -13.42 -10.10
C THR A 32 3.74 -12.91 -11.33
N GLY A 33 4.67 -13.70 -11.88
CA GLY A 33 5.41 -13.34 -13.09
C GLY A 33 6.60 -14.26 -13.37
N HIS A 34 7.20 -14.11 -14.55
CA HIS A 34 8.37 -14.88 -15.04
C HIS A 34 9.68 -14.48 -14.32
N GLY A 35 9.68 -14.40 -12.99
CA GLY A 35 10.89 -14.09 -12.22
C GLY A 35 11.37 -15.30 -11.45
N GLY A 36 12.69 -15.40 -11.30
CA GLY A 36 13.35 -16.46 -10.52
C GLY A 36 12.98 -16.48 -9.03
N GLN A 37 13.82 -17.12 -8.20
CA GLN A 37 13.51 -17.39 -6.78
C GLN A 37 13.00 -16.19 -5.96
N LYS A 38 13.42 -14.96 -6.29
CA LYS A 38 13.06 -13.74 -5.55
C LYS A 38 11.56 -13.41 -5.60
N ILE A 39 10.92 -13.59 -6.75
CA ILE A 39 9.47 -13.33 -6.92
C ILE A 39 8.66 -14.44 -6.26
N ASN A 40 9.15 -15.68 -6.38
CA ASN A 40 8.44 -16.87 -5.95
C ASN A 40 8.60 -17.23 -4.48
N LYS A 41 9.44 -16.54 -3.69
CA LYS A 41 9.68 -16.86 -2.27
C LYS A 41 9.36 -15.72 -1.29
N THR A 42 9.15 -14.50 -1.77
CA THR A 42 8.96 -13.32 -0.91
C THR A 42 7.67 -12.61 -1.26
N SER A 43 6.79 -12.40 -0.27
CA SER A 43 5.55 -11.62 -0.40
C SER A 43 5.84 -10.11 -0.40
N SER A 44 6.62 -9.64 -1.38
CA SER A 44 7.02 -8.24 -1.49
C SER A 44 6.00 -7.37 -2.24
N CYS A 45 4.92 -7.95 -2.75
CA CYS A 45 3.87 -7.23 -3.45
C CYS A 45 2.75 -6.87 -2.47
N VAL A 46 2.37 -5.59 -2.45
CA VAL A 46 1.28 -5.08 -1.63
C VAL A 46 0.10 -4.81 -2.54
N TYR A 47 -1.02 -5.46 -2.25
CA TYR A 47 -2.33 -5.11 -2.76
C TYR A 47 -2.94 -4.10 -1.80
N LEU A 48 -3.17 -2.88 -2.30
CA LEU A 48 -3.81 -1.81 -1.56
C LEU A 48 -5.08 -1.42 -2.31
N HIS A 49 -6.22 -1.55 -1.63
CA HIS A 49 -7.53 -1.27 -2.21
C HIS A 49 -8.31 -0.32 -1.31
N HIS A 50 -8.97 0.66 -1.91
CA HIS A 50 -9.85 1.61 -1.26
C HIS A 50 -11.27 1.41 -1.82
N PRO A 51 -12.10 0.59 -1.14
CA PRO A 51 -13.46 0.27 -1.59
C PRO A 51 -14.32 1.51 -1.87
N PRO A 52 -14.29 2.60 -1.05
CA PRO A 52 -15.11 3.78 -1.32
C PRO A 52 -14.81 4.47 -2.65
N SER A 53 -13.55 4.44 -3.11
CA SER A 53 -13.19 4.99 -4.43
C SER A 53 -13.21 3.96 -5.56
N GLY A 54 -13.32 2.67 -5.24
CA GLY A 54 -13.28 1.58 -6.21
C GLY A 54 -11.90 1.35 -6.85
N ILE A 55 -10.81 1.77 -6.18
CA ILE A 55 -9.42 1.60 -6.65
C ILE A 55 -8.77 0.50 -5.86
#